data_AF-A0A7S1AF09-F1
#
_entry.id   AF-A0A7S1AF09-F1
#
_cell.length_a   1.000
_cell.length_b   1.000
_cell.length_c   1.000
_cell.angle_alpha   90.00
_cell.angle_beta   90.00
_cell.angle_gamma   90.00
#
_symmetry.space_group_name_H-M   'P 1'
#
loop_
_entity.id
_entity.type
_entity.pdbx_description
1 polymer ?
#
loop_
_entity_poly.entity_id
_entity_poly.type
_entity_poly.pdbx_seq_one_letter_code
_entity_poly.pdbx_strand_id
1 'polypeptide(L)'
;MVHMVLATDMAKHAQHVNQLESFVEEAHASPHEDHETDEQHKLETKTFLLEMLLHAADISNSAKPQHIMLRWTERVMTELWNQGDQEESLGLPLSPLCNRAMDSLVVPKGQVGFITFVVQPLFSPLAELIEEVKEATEHLEKNKAFWLQKDREGATFADCFHAS
;
A
#
# COMPACT_ATOMS: atom_id res chain seq x y z
N MET A 1 13.41 -15.80 6.68
CA MET A 1 12.18 -16.23 5.96
C MET A 1 10.93 -16.05 6.83
N VAL A 2 10.87 -16.63 8.05
CA VAL A 2 9.72 -16.44 8.96
C VAL A 2 9.46 -14.96 9.28
N HIS A 3 10.50 -14.19 9.60
CA HIS A 3 10.36 -12.76 9.91
C HIS A 3 9.81 -11.94 8.74
N MET A 4 10.23 -12.24 7.51
CA MET A 4 9.72 -11.59 6.29
C MET A 4 8.23 -11.84 6.05
N VAL A 5 7.73 -13.06 6.27
CA VAL A 5 6.29 -13.33 6.16
C VAL A 5 5.52 -12.62 7.26
N LEU A 6 6.06 -12.58 8.48
CA LEU A 6 5.45 -11.84 9.59
C LEU A 6 5.49 -10.32 9.39
N ALA A 7 6.30 -9.82 8.46
CA ALA A 7 6.43 -8.41 8.16
C ALA A 7 5.33 -7.91 7.20
N THR A 8 4.66 -8.81 6.46
CA THR A 8 3.54 -8.45 5.57
C THR A 8 2.22 -8.27 6.32
N ASP A 9 2.21 -8.49 7.64
CA ASP A 9 1.03 -8.26 8.48
C ASP A 9 0.70 -6.76 8.55
N MET A 10 -0.47 -6.39 8.01
CA MET A 10 -0.96 -5.01 8.02
C MET A 10 -1.15 -4.43 9.43
N ALA A 11 -1.31 -5.27 10.47
CA ALA A 11 -1.36 -4.79 11.85
C ALA A 11 -0.03 -4.15 12.31
N LYS A 12 1.09 -4.51 11.68
CA LYS A 12 2.43 -3.95 11.96
C LYS A 12 2.81 -2.81 11.03
N HIS A 13 2.00 -2.53 10.01
CA HIS A 13 2.34 -1.55 8.96
C HIS A 13 2.72 -0.19 9.54
N ALA A 14 1.94 0.36 10.47
CA ALA A 14 2.24 1.66 11.08
C ALA A 14 3.58 1.67 11.85
N GLN A 15 3.91 0.56 12.53
CA GLN A 15 5.20 0.43 13.21
C GLN A 15 6.34 0.41 12.18
N HIS A 16 6.19 -0.36 11.10
CA HIS A 16 7.19 -0.46 10.04
C HIS A 16 7.45 0.89 9.34
N VAL A 17 6.38 1.65 9.03
CA VAL A 17 6.50 2.99 8.44
C VAL A 17 7.29 3.92 9.37
N ASN A 18 6.93 4.00 10.65
CA ASN A 18 7.65 4.85 11.61
C ASN A 18 9.13 4.45 11.74
N GLN A 19 9.43 3.15 11.79
CA GLN A 19 10.81 2.65 11.85
C GLN A 19 11.62 3.02 10.61
N LEU A 20 10.99 2.95 9.43
CA LEU A 20 11.64 3.30 8.17
C LEU A 20 11.89 4.80 8.06
N GLU A 21 10.94 5.64 8.48
CA GLU A 21 11.12 7.10 8.54
C GLU A 21 12.31 7.47 9.45
N SER A 22 12.37 6.91 10.66
CA SER A 22 13.52 7.13 11.57
C SER A 22 14.84 6.65 10.96
N PHE A 23 14.84 5.49 10.28
CA PHE A 23 16.03 4.97 9.61
C PHE A 23 16.55 5.91 8.51
N VAL A 24 15.65 6.51 7.73
CA VAL A 24 16.00 7.47 6.68
C VAL A 24 16.55 8.76 7.27
N GLU A 25 15.95 9.27 8.35
CA GLU A 25 16.45 10.45 9.08
C GLU A 25 17.87 10.25 9.61
N GLU A 26 18.14 9.08 10.21
CA GLU A 26 19.48 8.71 10.70
C GLU A 26 20.49 8.62 9.56
N ALA A 27 20.11 8.02 8.42
CA ALA A 27 20.97 7.92 7.24
C ALA A 27 21.35 9.28 6.65
N HIS A 28 20.42 10.26 6.67
CA HIS A 28 20.69 11.63 6.21
C HIS A 28 21.56 12.43 7.19
N ALA A 29 21.48 12.15 8.49
CA ALA A 29 22.25 12.85 9.51
C ALA A 29 23.75 12.50 9.49
N SER A 30 24.10 11.27 9.08
CA SER A 30 25.50 10.77 9.03
C SER A 30 25.86 10.16 7.66
N PRO A 31 25.93 10.95 6.57
CA PRO A 31 26.13 10.44 5.20
C PRO A 31 27.54 9.88 4.91
N HIS A 32 28.50 10.06 5.82
CA HIS A 32 29.92 9.73 5.61
C HIS A 32 30.59 9.04 6.82
N GLU A 33 29.80 8.59 7.79
CA GLU A 33 30.38 7.77 8.85
C GLU A 33 30.47 6.33 8.35
N ASP A 34 31.65 5.96 7.83
CA ASP A 34 32.13 4.58 7.81
C ASP A 34 32.34 4.13 9.26
N HIS A 35 31.25 4.04 10.04
CA HIS A 35 31.29 3.34 11.30
C HIS A 35 31.64 1.90 10.95
N GLU A 36 32.73 1.39 11.52
CA GLU A 36 32.94 -0.06 11.65
C GLU A 36 31.77 -0.62 12.47
N THR A 37 30.64 -0.80 11.79
CA THR A 37 29.45 -1.44 12.31
C THR A 37 29.74 -2.92 12.34
N ASP A 38 29.48 -3.55 13.48
CA ASP A 38 29.58 -4.99 13.63
C ASP A 38 28.75 -5.68 12.54
N GLU A 39 29.22 -6.81 12.04
CA GLU A 39 28.58 -7.56 10.94
C GLU A 39 27.14 -7.93 11.28
N GLN A 40 26.84 -8.10 12.57
CA GLN A 40 25.48 -8.31 13.06
C GLN A 40 24.56 -7.12 12.76
N HIS A 41 25.02 -5.89 12.98
CA HIS A 41 24.21 -4.69 12.72
C HIS A 41 23.93 -4.53 11.21
N LYS A 42 24.95 -4.75 10.36
CA LYS A 42 24.76 -4.73 8.90
C LYS A 42 23.74 -5.78 8.43
N LEU A 43 23.76 -6.97 9.04
CA LEU A 43 22.79 -8.02 8.74
C LEU A 43 21.38 -7.64 9.16
N GLU A 44 21.22 -7.01 10.33
CA GLU A 44 19.93 -6.50 10.83
C GLU A 44 19.37 -5.42 9.90
N THR A 45 20.18 -4.43 9.51
CA THR A 45 19.77 -3.39 8.55
C THR A 45 19.34 -3.99 7.22
N LYS A 46 20.12 -4.92 6.66
CA LYS A 46 19.75 -5.61 5.41
C LYS A 46 18.45 -6.39 5.55
N THR A 47 18.26 -7.07 6.68
CA THR A 47 17.04 -7.84 6.94
C THR A 47 15.82 -6.92 7.02
N PHE A 48 15.93 -5.82 7.76
CA PHE A 48 14.88 -4.81 7.87
C PHE A 48 14.49 -4.23 6.50
N LEU A 49 15.47 -3.82 5.67
CA LEU A 49 15.19 -3.30 4.34
C LEU A 49 14.52 -4.33 3.42
N LEU A 50 14.91 -5.61 3.51
CA LEU A 50 14.25 -6.69 2.77
C LEU A 50 12.81 -6.92 3.24
N GLU A 51 12.54 -6.80 4.54
CA GLU A 51 11.19 -6.86 5.11
C GLU A 51 10.32 -5.71 4.59
N MET A 52 10.86 -4.49 4.57
CA MET A 52 10.15 -3.31 4.04
C MET A 52 9.86 -3.44 2.55
N LEU A 53 10.84 -3.91 1.77
CA LEU A 53 10.67 -4.14 0.34
C LEU A 53 9.64 -5.24 0.04
N LEU A 54 9.64 -6.32 0.83
CA LEU A 54 8.65 -7.38 0.67
C LEU A 54 7.25 -6.88 1.02
N HIS A 55 7.11 -6.10 2.10
CA HIS A 55 5.85 -5.49 2.48
C HIS A 55 5.35 -4.51 1.40
N ALA A 56 6.23 -3.66 0.89
CA ALA A 56 5.93 -2.75 -0.21
C ALA A 56 5.49 -3.52 -1.47
N ALA A 57 6.14 -4.66 -1.77
CA ALA A 57 5.74 -5.52 -2.87
C ALA A 57 4.31 -6.07 -2.69
N ASP A 58 3.93 -6.47 -1.48
CA ASP A 58 2.60 -6.99 -1.15
C ASP A 58 1.48 -5.94 -1.37
N ILE A 59 1.75 -4.67 -1.01
CA ILE A 59 0.80 -3.56 -1.20
C ILE A 59 1.06 -2.72 -2.48
N SER A 60 1.87 -3.23 -3.41
CA SER A 60 2.36 -2.46 -4.57
C SER A 60 1.32 -2.18 -5.66
N ASN A 61 0.09 -2.71 -5.55
CA ASN A 61 -0.91 -2.65 -6.62
C ASN A 61 -1.20 -1.23 -7.09
N SER A 62 -1.32 -0.28 -6.16
CA SER A 62 -1.57 1.14 -6.48
C SER A 62 -0.38 1.84 -7.12
N ALA A 63 0.82 1.26 -7.08
CA ALA A 63 2.06 1.77 -7.65
C ALA A 63 2.41 1.10 -9.00
N LYS A 64 1.48 0.34 -9.61
CA LYS A 64 1.67 -0.28 -10.94
C LYS A 64 1.11 0.60 -12.05
N PRO A 65 1.47 0.36 -13.33
CA PRO A 65 0.79 0.97 -14.46
C PRO A 65 -0.74 0.86 -14.33
N GLN A 66 -1.45 1.92 -14.72
CA GLN A 66 -2.87 2.11 -14.40
C GLN A 66 -3.76 0.89 -14.75
N HIS A 67 -3.55 0.25 -15.89
CA HIS A 67 -4.32 -0.93 -16.31
C HIS A 67 -4.14 -2.14 -15.37
N ILE A 68 -2.96 -2.31 -14.76
CA ILE A 68 -2.68 -3.34 -13.75
C ILE A 68 -3.30 -2.95 -12.42
N MET A 69 -3.13 -1.69 -12.01
CA MET A 69 -3.73 -1.14 -10.79
C MET A 69 -5.25 -1.35 -10.80
N LEU A 70 -5.93 -0.98 -11.89
CA LEU A 70 -7.37 -1.16 -12.06
C LEU A 70 -7.80 -2.63 -11.91
N ARG A 71 -7.09 -3.55 -12.56
CA ARG A 71 -7.38 -4.99 -12.46
C ARG A 71 -7.28 -5.51 -11.03
N TRP A 72 -6.31 -5.02 -10.25
CA TRP A 72 -6.17 -5.41 -8.85
C TRP A 72 -7.21 -4.76 -7.96
N THR A 73 -7.56 -3.49 -8.20
CA THR A 73 -8.66 -2.81 -7.51
C THR A 73 -9.98 -3.57 -7.71
N GLU A 74 -10.31 -3.96 -8.94
CA GLU A 74 -11.52 -4.73 -9.23
C GLU A 74 -11.57 -6.05 -8.43
N ARG A 75 -10.44 -6.77 -8.38
CA ARG A 75 -10.32 -8.05 -7.66
C ARG A 75 -10.48 -7.90 -6.16
N VAL A 76 -9.78 -6.96 -5.54
CA VAL A 76 -9.83 -6.79 -4.08
C VAL A 76 -11.21 -6.30 -3.63
N MET A 77 -11.83 -5.38 -4.37
CA MET A 77 -13.19 -4.93 -4.03
C MET A 77 -14.20 -6.08 -4.17
N THR A 78 -14.08 -6.89 -5.22
CA THR A 78 -14.93 -8.07 -5.42
C THR A 78 -14.77 -9.09 -4.28
N GLU A 79 -13.54 -9.33 -3.83
CA GLU A 79 -13.25 -10.23 -2.71
C GLU A 79 -13.88 -9.73 -1.41
N LEU A 80 -13.68 -8.46 -1.05
CA LEU A 80 -14.25 -7.84 0.16
C LEU A 80 -15.78 -7.90 0.16
N TRP A 81 -16.42 -7.64 -0.98
CA TRP A 81 -17.88 -7.69 -1.06
C TRP A 81 -18.43 -9.11 -1.02
N ASN A 82 -17.72 -10.09 -1.59
CA ASN A 82 -18.11 -11.49 -1.44
C ASN A 82 -18.00 -11.94 0.03
N GLN A 83 -17.00 -11.45 0.78
CA GLN A 83 -16.91 -11.67 2.22
C GLN A 83 -18.10 -11.04 2.95
N GLY A 84 -18.44 -9.79 2.65
CA GLY A 84 -19.57 -9.12 3.29
C GLY A 84 -20.92 -9.79 3.02
N ASP A 85 -21.17 -10.22 1.78
CA ASP A 85 -22.37 -10.99 1.45
C ASP A 85 -22.45 -12.30 2.27
N GLN A 86 -21.30 -12.95 2.49
CA GLN A 86 -21.22 -14.14 3.32
C GLN A 86 -21.46 -13.82 4.80
N GLU A 87 -20.87 -12.76 5.33
CA GLU A 87 -21.10 -12.27 6.70
C GLU A 87 -22.59 -11.98 6.94
N GLU A 88 -23.25 -11.28 6.01
CA GLU A 88 -24.68 -11.00 6.09
C GLU A 88 -25.53 -12.28 6.06
N SER A 89 -25.20 -13.23 5.17
CA SER A 89 -25.91 -14.51 5.08
C SER A 89 -25.83 -15.35 6.37
N LEU A 90 -24.76 -15.16 7.15
CA LEU A 90 -24.54 -15.81 8.43
C LEU A 90 -25.09 -15.01 9.63
N GLY A 91 -25.66 -13.82 9.39
CA GLY A 91 -26.13 -12.91 10.44
C GLY A 91 -24.99 -12.28 11.25
N LEU A 92 -23.79 -12.17 10.68
CA LEU A 92 -22.63 -11.55 11.30
C LEU A 92 -22.59 -10.03 11.01
N PRO A 93 -21.96 -9.23 11.88
CA PRO A 93 -21.65 -7.85 11.56
C PRO A 93 -20.73 -7.77 10.34
N LEU A 94 -21.01 -6.83 9.43
CA LEU A 94 -20.15 -6.60 8.27
C LEU A 94 -18.79 -6.05 8.69
N SER A 95 -17.73 -6.66 8.14
CA SER A 95 -16.37 -6.15 8.26
C SER A 95 -16.23 -4.80 7.54
N PRO A 96 -15.25 -3.97 7.94
CA PRO A 96 -14.96 -2.72 7.23
C PRO A 96 -14.75 -2.94 5.73
N LEU A 97 -15.30 -2.04 4.90
CA LEU A 97 -15.22 -2.07 3.43
C LEU A 97 -15.92 -3.25 2.73
N CYS A 98 -16.61 -4.10 3.49
CA CYS A 98 -17.29 -5.28 2.96
C CYS A 98 -18.78 -5.02 2.63
N ASN A 99 -19.29 -3.79 2.77
CA ASN A 99 -20.67 -3.46 2.44
C ASN A 99 -20.79 -3.10 0.95
N ARG A 100 -21.06 -4.08 0.10
CA ARG A 100 -21.21 -3.90 -1.35
C ARG A 100 -22.12 -2.72 -1.73
N ALA A 101 -23.27 -2.57 -1.06
CA ALA A 101 -24.26 -1.56 -1.40
C ALA A 101 -23.80 -0.12 -1.13
N MET A 102 -22.97 0.08 -0.11
CA MET A 102 -22.43 1.39 0.26
C MET A 102 -21.05 1.62 -0.37
N ASP A 103 -20.16 0.64 -0.28
CA ASP A 103 -18.75 0.78 -0.63
C ASP A 103 -18.53 0.83 -2.16
N SER A 104 -19.41 0.21 -2.95
CA SER A 104 -19.36 0.32 -4.43
C SER A 104 -19.61 1.74 -4.95
N LEU A 105 -20.19 2.62 -4.13
CA LEU A 105 -20.46 4.01 -4.49
C LEU A 105 -19.27 4.94 -4.23
N VAL A 106 -18.27 4.50 -3.46
CA VAL A 106 -17.17 5.34 -2.97
C VAL A 106 -15.79 4.75 -3.22
N VAL A 107 -15.67 3.82 -4.18
CA VAL A 107 -14.38 3.18 -4.52
C VAL A 107 -13.28 4.19 -4.84
N PRO A 108 -13.50 5.24 -5.66
CA PRO A 108 -12.45 6.22 -5.91
C PRO A 108 -11.93 6.89 -4.64
N LYS A 109 -12.83 7.35 -3.76
CA LYS A 109 -12.47 7.94 -2.47
C LYS A 109 -11.68 6.96 -1.59
N GLY A 110 -12.12 5.70 -1.55
CA GLY A 110 -11.43 4.63 -0.82
C GLY A 110 -10.01 4.41 -1.32
N GLN A 111 -9.82 4.36 -2.65
CA GLN A 111 -8.49 4.19 -3.26
C GLN A 111 -7.58 5.40 -3.02
N VAL A 112 -8.10 6.63 -3.07
CA VAL A 112 -7.33 7.84 -2.68
C VAL A 112 -6.88 7.74 -1.22
N GLY A 113 -7.78 7.34 -0.33
CA GLY A 113 -7.47 7.16 1.09
C GLY A 113 -6.38 6.10 1.30
N PHE A 114 -6.53 4.93 0.68
CA PHE A 114 -5.55 3.85 0.76
C PHE A 114 -4.16 4.27 0.26
N ILE A 115 -4.11 4.96 -0.90
CA ILE A 115 -2.84 5.49 -1.42
C ILE A 115 -2.23 6.48 -0.44
N THR A 116 -3.02 7.44 0.05
CA THR A 116 -2.51 8.55 0.86
C THR A 116 -2.03 8.11 2.24
N PHE A 117 -2.76 7.21 2.88
CA PHE A 117 -2.54 6.88 4.29
C PHE A 117 -1.85 5.54 4.53
N VAL A 118 -1.71 4.70 3.49
CA VAL A 118 -1.10 3.36 3.62
C VAL A 118 0.06 3.20 2.65
N VAL A 119 -0.18 3.37 1.35
CA VAL A 119 0.85 3.05 0.34
C VAL A 119 1.96 4.12 0.31
N GLN A 120 1.59 5.40 0.23
CA GLN A 120 2.54 6.50 0.08
C GLN A 120 3.51 6.64 1.27
N PRO A 121 3.07 6.53 2.55
CA PRO A 121 4.00 6.58 3.69
C PRO A 121 5.07 5.48 3.69
N LEU A 122 4.79 4.32 3.08
CA LEU A 122 5.80 3.26 2.93
C LEU A 122 6.71 3.48 1.72
N PHE A 123 6.16 3.91 0.58
CA PHE A 123 6.91 4.03 -0.67
C PHE A 123 7.81 5.27 -0.72
N SER A 124 7.41 6.40 -0.14
CA SER A 124 8.21 7.63 -0.21
C SER A 124 9.58 7.48 0.46
N PRO A 125 9.71 6.98 1.71
CA PRO A 125 11.02 6.82 2.33
C PRO A 125 11.87 5.74 1.63
N LEU A 126 11.25 4.67 1.10
CA LEU A 126 11.96 3.67 0.30
C LEU A 126 12.56 4.27 -1.00
N ALA A 127 11.87 5.23 -1.63
CA ALA A 127 12.35 5.90 -2.83
C ALA A 127 13.51 6.87 -2.58
N GLU A 128 13.71 7.31 -1.33
CA GLU A 128 14.91 8.05 -0.91
C GLU A 128 16.13 7.14 -0.79
N LEU A 129 15.93 5.89 -0.39
CA LEU A 129 16.99 4.90 -0.19
C LEU A 129 17.34 4.11 -1.46
N ILE A 130 16.35 3.86 -2.32
CA ILE A 130 16.44 2.91 -3.45
C ILE A 130 15.89 3.59 -4.70
N GLU A 131 16.78 3.92 -5.63
CA GLU A 131 16.46 4.65 -6.86
C GLU A 131 15.37 3.95 -7.68
N GLU A 132 15.39 2.62 -7.74
CA GLU A 132 14.45 1.80 -8.50
C GLU A 132 13.00 1.90 -7.98
N VAL A 133 12.80 2.33 -6.73
CA VAL A 133 11.46 2.53 -6.15
C VAL A 133 10.81 3.81 -6.67
N LYS A 134 11.59 4.77 -7.21
CA LYS A 134 11.05 6.04 -7.72
C LYS A 134 10.04 5.85 -8.84
N GLU A 135 10.27 4.91 -9.75
CA GLU A 135 9.30 4.58 -10.81
C GLU A 135 7.94 4.16 -10.22
N ALA A 136 7.95 3.41 -9.12
CA ALA A 136 6.73 3.02 -8.43
C ALA A 136 6.01 4.24 -7.82
N THR A 137 6.75 5.19 -7.24
CA THR A 137 6.16 6.44 -6.72
C THR A 137 5.55 7.31 -7.83
N GLU A 138 6.16 7.36 -9.02
CA GLU A 138 5.57 8.08 -10.16
C GLU A 138 4.23 7.48 -10.59
N HIS A 139 4.14 6.15 -10.64
CA HIS A 139 2.87 5.46 -10.92
C HIS A 139 1.85 5.72 -9.81
N LEU A 140 2.28 5.71 -8.55
CA LEU A 140 1.41 5.98 -7.41
C LEU A 140 0.78 7.37 -7.50
N GLU A 141 1.56 8.40 -7.83
CA GLU A 141 1.04 9.77 -8.00
C GLU A 141 0.09 9.89 -9.20
N LYS A 142 0.43 9.28 -10.35
CA LYS A 142 -0.46 9.23 -11.52
C LYS A 142 -1.79 8.53 -11.21
N ASN A 143 -1.74 7.39 -10.52
CA ASN A 143 -2.92 6.62 -10.14
C ASN A 143 -3.76 7.35 -9.07
N LYS A 144 -3.12 8.02 -8.11
CA LYS A 144 -3.80 8.89 -7.13
C LYS A 144 -4.55 10.01 -7.83
N ALA A 145 -3.92 10.68 -8.80
CA ALA A 145 -4.54 11.73 -9.59
C ALA A 145 -5.74 11.22 -10.39
N PHE A 146 -5.62 10.01 -10.99
CA PHE A 146 -6.72 9.32 -11.65
C PHE A 146 -7.90 9.10 -10.69
N TRP A 147 -7.66 8.54 -9.50
CA TRP A 147 -8.72 8.30 -8.52
C TRP A 147 -9.34 9.59 -7.97
N LEU A 148 -8.54 10.64 -7.75
CA LEU A 148 -9.05 11.96 -7.38
C LEU A 148 -9.95 12.57 -8.46
N GLN A 149 -9.65 12.32 -9.73
CA GLN A 149 -10.54 12.72 -10.82
C GLN A 149 -11.85 11.93 -10.77
N LYS A 150 -11.79 10.60 -10.61
CA LYS A 150 -12.97 9.75 -10.50
C LYS A 150 -13.86 10.08 -9.31
N ASP A 151 -13.26 10.39 -8.17
CA ASP A 151 -13.98 10.84 -6.98
C ASP A 151 -14.71 12.17 -7.23
N ARG A 152 -14.05 13.14 -7.88
CA ARG A 152 -14.67 14.42 -8.27
C ARG A 152 -15.82 14.26 -9.28
N GLU A 153 -15.72 13.27 -10.15
CA GLU A 153 -16.79 12.90 -11.10
C GLU A 153 -17.96 12.18 -10.40
N GLY A 154 -17.82 11.80 -9.13
CA GLY A 154 -18.81 10.98 -8.41
C GLY A 154 -18.91 9.57 -8.99
N ALA A 155 -17.85 9.07 -9.60
CA ALA A 155 -17.84 7.78 -10.26
C ALA A 155 -18.00 6.64 -9.24
N THR A 156 -18.87 5.70 -9.56
CA THR A 156 -19.05 4.46 -8.81
C THR A 156 -18.11 3.38 -9.34
N PHE A 157 -18.08 2.22 -8.68
CA PHE A 157 -17.40 1.04 -9.20
C PHE A 157 -17.87 0.66 -10.61
N ALA A 158 -19.18 0.72 -10.87
CA ALA A 158 -19.73 0.38 -12.18
C ALA A 158 -19.23 1.34 -13.27
N ASP A 159 -19.14 2.64 -12.98
CA ASP A 159 -18.60 3.64 -13.92
C ASP A 159 -17.12 3.41 -14.22
N CYS A 160 -16.37 2.85 -13.26
CA CYS A 160 -14.93 2.61 -13.41
C CYS A 160 -14.60 1.31 -14.18
N PHE A 161 -15.44 0.27 -14.06
CA PHE A 161 -15.11 -1.08 -14.55
C PHE A 161 -16.14 -1.69 -15.50
N HIS A 162 -17.36 -1.15 -15.58
CA HIS A 162 -18.47 -1.72 -16.35
C HIS A 162 -19.05 -0.75 -17.40
N ALA A 163 -18.49 0.45 -17.54
CA ALA A 163 -18.86 1.37 -18.62
C ALA A 163 -18.42 0.78 -19.98
N SER A 164 -19.41 0.29 -20.74
CA SER A 164 -19.28 -0.08 -22.15
C SER A 164 -19.61 1.10 -23.05
#